data_AF-A0A433DMZ9-F1
#
_entry.id   AF-A0A433DMZ9-F1
#
_cell.length_a   1.000
_cell.length_b   1.000
_cell.length_c   1.000
_cell.angle_alpha   90.00
_cell.angle_beta   90.00
_cell.angle_gamma   90.00
#
_symmetry.space_group_name_H-M   'P 1'
#
loop_
_entity.id
_entity.type
_entity.pdbx_description
1 polymer ?
#
loop_
_entity_poly.entity_id
_entity_poly.type
_entity_poly.pdbx_seq_one_letter_code
_entity_poly.pdbx_strand_id
1 'polypeptide(L)'
;MYTSTHKNLTPTMPSHHFSHFYHRMQGGVKRFAYPKEVWSPAGGWWAQPKTWKSNTVVVALGMAVTCAGVWRLSAEREWRHKEPIRWIPSMMWSKQFKSGEFKQDD
;
A
#
# COMPACT_ATOMS: atom_id res chain seq x y z
N MET A 1 -36.83 -35.37 48.23
CA MET A 1 -37.99 -34.91 47.45
C MET A 1 -38.53 -33.66 48.16
N TYR A 2 -38.16 -32.46 47.70
CA TYR A 2 -38.72 -31.14 48.07
C TYR A 2 -38.21 -30.15 47.00
N THR A 3 -38.88 -30.09 45.85
CA THR A 3 -39.78 -29.02 45.34
C THR A 3 -39.08 -27.70 45.00
N SER A 4 -39.00 -27.50 43.69
CA SER A 4 -38.58 -26.30 42.96
C SER A 4 -39.36 -25.05 43.36
N THR A 5 -38.67 -23.91 43.47
CA THR A 5 -39.28 -22.57 43.44
C THR A 5 -38.35 -21.66 42.65
N HIS A 6 -38.54 -21.64 41.32
CA HIS A 6 -37.93 -20.64 40.44
C HIS A 6 -38.60 -19.29 40.68
N LYS A 7 -37.86 -18.35 41.27
CA LYS A 7 -38.25 -16.94 41.28
C LYS A 7 -37.61 -16.30 40.06
N ASN A 8 -38.45 -15.84 39.14
CA ASN A 8 -38.07 -15.01 38.01
C ASN A 8 -37.35 -13.76 38.52
N LEU A 9 -36.03 -13.71 38.34
CA LEU A 9 -35.26 -12.47 38.44
C LEU A 9 -34.84 -12.13 37.02
N THR A 10 -35.55 -11.21 36.40
CA THR A 10 -35.05 -10.48 35.24
C THR A 10 -33.92 -9.57 35.73
N PRO A 11 -32.65 -9.81 35.35
CA PRO A 11 -31.65 -8.77 35.55
C PRO A 11 -31.95 -7.66 34.53
N THR A 12 -32.39 -6.51 35.01
CA THR A 12 -32.41 -5.28 34.22
C THR A 12 -30.98 -4.96 33.81
N MET A 13 -30.63 -5.26 32.56
CA MET A 13 -29.32 -4.96 31.99
C MET A 13 -29.18 -3.45 31.77
N PRO A 14 -28.14 -2.79 32.28
CA PRO A 14 -27.89 -1.38 32.00
C PRO A 14 -27.41 -1.22 30.54
N SER A 15 -28.07 -0.34 29.79
CA SER A 15 -27.92 -0.10 28.35
C SER A 15 -26.68 0.72 27.93
N HIS A 16 -25.58 0.68 28.70
CA HIS A 16 -24.44 1.60 28.49
C HIS A 16 -23.08 0.96 28.14
N HIS A 17 -23.02 -0.29 27.66
CA HIS A 17 -21.73 -0.93 27.36
C HIS A 17 -21.67 -1.65 25.99
N PHE A 18 -22.31 -1.07 24.96
CA PHE A 18 -22.28 -1.62 23.59
C PHE A 18 -21.38 -0.85 22.60
N SER A 19 -20.32 -0.18 23.06
CA SER A 19 -19.45 0.61 22.16
C SER A 19 -17.93 0.43 22.32
N HIS A 20 -17.44 -0.42 23.23
CA HIS A 20 -15.98 -0.56 23.44
C HIS A 20 -15.30 -1.77 22.75
N PHE A 21 -16.04 -2.59 22.00
CA PHE A 21 -15.52 -3.83 21.42
C PHE A 21 -15.02 -3.75 19.97
N TYR A 22 -14.70 -2.56 19.45
CA TYR A 22 -14.06 -2.42 18.13
C TYR A 22 -12.66 -1.79 18.16
N HIS A 23 -12.02 -1.68 19.33
CA HIS A 23 -10.62 -1.28 19.38
C HIS A 23 -9.70 -2.49 19.51
N ARG A 24 -9.00 -2.76 18.39
CA ARG A 24 -7.70 -3.44 18.30
C ARG A 24 -7.71 -4.96 18.08
N MET A 25 -8.27 -5.38 16.94
CA MET A 25 -7.73 -6.55 16.23
C MET A 25 -6.42 -6.14 15.53
N GLN A 26 -5.32 -6.07 16.26
CA GLN A 26 -3.98 -6.06 15.67
C GLN A 26 -3.32 -7.38 16.03
N GLY A 27 -3.28 -8.31 15.08
CA GLY A 27 -2.56 -9.57 15.20
C GLY A 27 -1.09 -9.32 15.46
N GLY A 28 -0.66 -9.52 16.71
CA GLY A 28 0.73 -9.49 17.11
C GLY A 28 1.00 -10.65 18.04
N VAL A 29 1.87 -11.58 17.62
CA VAL A 29 2.40 -12.64 18.49
C VAL A 29 3.18 -11.99 19.63
N LYS A 30 3.18 -12.62 20.82
CA LYS A 30 3.94 -12.15 21.98
C LYS A 30 5.40 -11.86 21.58
N ARG A 31 5.88 -10.67 21.94
CA ARG A 31 7.26 -10.24 21.76
C ARG A 31 8.12 -10.86 22.87
N PHE A 32 9.20 -11.53 22.50
CA PHE A 32 10.25 -12.09 23.39
C PHE A 32 11.40 -11.09 23.62
N ALA A 33 12.34 -11.39 24.53
CA ALA A 33 13.52 -10.53 24.71
C ALA A 33 14.47 -10.66 23.51
N TYR A 34 15.05 -9.54 23.07
CA TYR A 34 16.04 -9.47 21.99
C TYR A 34 17.08 -8.39 22.31
N PRO A 35 18.32 -8.52 21.81
CA PRO A 35 19.36 -7.51 22.01
C PRO A 35 19.01 -6.24 21.22
N LYS A 36 19.05 -5.08 21.89
CA LYS A 36 18.66 -3.79 21.29
C LYS A 36 19.82 -3.05 20.64
N GLU A 37 21.06 -3.45 20.95
CA GLU A 37 22.27 -2.80 20.43
C GLU A 37 22.59 -3.27 19.00
N VAL A 38 21.99 -4.39 18.57
CA VAL A 38 22.26 -4.98 17.25
C VAL A 38 21.51 -4.22 16.17
N TRP A 39 22.27 -3.65 15.24
CA TRP A 39 21.74 -2.97 14.07
C TRP A 39 21.86 -3.84 12.80
N SER A 40 20.82 -3.81 11.97
CA SER A 40 20.80 -4.46 10.66
C SER A 40 20.13 -3.53 9.64
N PRO A 41 20.65 -3.45 8.40
CA PRO A 41 20.11 -2.56 7.37
C PRO A 41 18.66 -2.87 6.99
N ALA A 42 18.22 -4.13 7.10
CA ALA A 42 16.84 -4.55 6.80
C ALA A 42 15.88 -4.32 7.98
N GLY A 43 16.39 -3.90 9.14
CA GLY A 43 15.66 -3.86 10.41
C GLY A 43 16.00 -5.06 11.33
N GLY A 44 15.56 -4.97 12.58
CA GLY A 44 15.75 -5.99 13.61
C GLY A 44 14.44 -6.64 14.04
N TRP A 45 14.43 -7.24 15.23
CA TRP A 45 13.25 -7.90 15.80
C TRP A 45 12.07 -6.93 15.99
N TRP A 46 10.95 -7.23 15.34
CA TRP A 46 9.70 -6.44 15.35
C TRP A 46 9.91 -4.95 15.09
N ALA A 47 10.74 -4.62 14.09
CA ALA A 47 10.97 -3.25 13.67
C ALA A 47 9.66 -2.52 13.34
N GLN A 48 9.29 -1.57 14.21
CA GLN A 48 8.15 -0.69 14.01
C GLN A 48 8.58 0.74 14.35
N PRO A 49 9.33 1.41 13.45
CA PRO A 49 9.74 2.78 13.67
C PRO A 49 8.51 3.69 13.73
N LYS A 50 8.52 4.66 14.65
CA LYS A 50 7.38 5.58 14.86
C LYS A 50 7.02 6.37 13.59
N THR A 51 8.00 6.63 12.73
CA THR A 51 7.90 7.45 11.51
C THR A 51 7.87 6.63 10.21
N TRP A 52 7.47 5.34 10.27
CA TRP A 52 7.47 4.47 9.09
C TRP A 52 6.72 5.07 7.88
N LYS A 53 5.60 5.76 8.13
CA LYS A 53 4.78 6.39 7.08
C LYS A 53 5.57 7.43 6.30
N SER A 54 6.22 8.37 7.00
CA SER A 54 7.00 9.43 6.39
C SER A 54 8.19 8.86 5.61
N ASN A 55 8.87 7.86 6.16
CA ASN A 55 10.00 7.22 5.49
C ASN A 55 9.56 6.54 4.18
N THR A 56 8.43 5.81 4.19
CA THR A 56 7.88 5.20 2.98
C THR A 56 7.46 6.23 1.95
N VAL A 57 6.89 7.37 2.37
CA VAL A 57 6.51 8.46 1.46
C VAL A 57 7.74 9.02 0.75
N VAL A 58 8.83 9.28 1.47
CA VAL A 58 10.08 9.80 0.86
C VAL A 58 10.64 8.81 -0.16
N VAL A 59 10.69 7.52 0.18
CA VAL A 59 11.18 6.47 -0.75
C VAL A 59 10.27 6.38 -1.97
N ALA A 60 8.96 6.36 -1.80
CA ALA A 60 8.00 6.28 -2.90
C ALA A 60 8.10 7.49 -3.83
N LEU A 61 8.29 8.70 -3.29
CA LEU A 61 8.51 9.91 -4.08
C LEU A 61 9.81 9.82 -4.88
N GLY A 62 10.91 9.39 -4.26
CA GLY A 62 12.18 9.19 -4.95
C GLY A 62 12.09 8.17 -6.10
N MET A 63 11.39 7.06 -5.87
CA MET A 63 11.10 6.06 -6.91
C MET A 63 10.27 6.65 -8.04
N ALA A 64 9.19 7.38 -7.74
CA ALA A 64 8.31 7.97 -8.74
C ALA A 64 9.05 8.97 -9.64
N VAL A 65 9.88 9.85 -9.06
CA VAL A 65 10.71 10.80 -9.82
C VAL A 65 11.69 10.06 -10.74
N THR A 66 12.37 9.05 -10.22
CA THR A 66 13.33 8.24 -11.00
C THR A 66 12.65 7.53 -12.16
N CYS A 67 11.53 6.85 -11.90
CA CYS A 67 10.74 6.18 -12.93
C CYS A 67 10.21 7.16 -13.98
N ALA A 68 9.73 8.35 -13.57
CA ALA A 68 9.27 9.38 -14.50
C ALA A 68 10.41 9.87 -15.40
N GLY A 69 11.60 10.12 -14.86
CA GLY A 69 12.78 10.52 -15.64
C GLY A 69 13.20 9.45 -16.67
N VAL A 70 13.30 8.19 -16.23
CA VAL A 70 13.59 7.06 -17.12
C VAL A 70 12.51 6.89 -18.19
N TRP A 71 11.23 7.04 -17.82
CA TRP A 71 10.14 6.95 -18.78
C TRP A 71 10.20 8.07 -19.83
N ARG A 72 10.48 9.31 -19.44
CA ARG A 72 10.68 10.42 -20.40
C ARG A 72 11.81 10.10 -21.37
N LEU A 73 12.97 9.71 -20.86
CA LEU A 73 14.13 9.34 -21.68
C LEU A 73 13.81 8.15 -22.62
N SER A 74 13.09 7.15 -22.13
CA SER A 74 12.67 5.99 -22.92
C SER A 74 11.71 6.40 -24.04
N ALA A 75 10.67 7.18 -23.72
CA ALA A 75 9.68 7.64 -24.69
C ALA A 75 10.30 8.58 -25.73
N GLU A 76 11.37 9.30 -25.36
CA GLU A 76 12.10 10.16 -26.28
C GLU A 76 12.99 9.39 -27.27
N ARG A 77 13.51 8.24 -26.87
CA ARG A 77 14.35 7.38 -27.71
C ARG A 77 13.55 6.37 -28.52
N GLU A 78 12.30 6.12 -28.14
CA GLU A 78 11.41 5.21 -28.84
C GLU A 78 11.07 5.73 -30.24
N TRP A 79 11.30 4.90 -31.26
CA TRP A 79 10.99 5.20 -32.65
C TRP A 79 10.18 4.06 -33.28
N ARG A 80 9.02 4.38 -33.86
CA ARG A 80 8.17 3.49 -34.66
C ARG A 80 8.18 3.85 -36.15
N HIS A 81 8.37 2.87 -37.01
CA HIS A 81 8.43 3.05 -38.47
C HIS A 81 7.03 2.91 -39.11
N LYS A 82 6.04 2.41 -38.35
CA LYS A 82 4.67 2.19 -38.82
C LYS A 82 3.66 2.70 -37.80
N GLU A 83 2.57 3.25 -38.32
CA GLU A 83 1.43 3.61 -37.50
C GLU A 83 0.65 2.37 -37.03
N PRO A 84 0.07 2.41 -35.82
CA PRO A 84 -0.73 1.33 -35.28
C PRO A 84 -2.12 1.34 -35.91
N ILE A 85 -2.56 0.15 -36.32
CA ILE A 85 -3.89 -0.09 -36.95
C ILE A 85 -5.05 0.14 -35.96
N ARG A 86 -4.77 0.11 -34.65
CA ARG A 86 -5.74 0.26 -33.57
C ARG A 86 -5.19 1.18 -32.49
N TRP A 87 -6.09 1.79 -31.72
CA TRP A 87 -5.67 2.61 -30.59
C TRP A 87 -4.91 1.79 -29.55
N ILE A 88 -3.72 2.27 -29.17
CA ILE A 88 -2.88 1.69 -28.12
C ILE A 88 -2.50 2.77 -27.11
N PRO A 89 -2.40 2.47 -25.80
CA PRO A 89 -2.14 3.47 -24.77
C PRO A 89 -0.85 4.27 -25.02
N SER A 90 0.17 3.65 -25.62
CA SER A 90 1.44 4.32 -25.90
C SER A 90 1.34 5.48 -26.88
N MET A 91 0.24 5.61 -27.61
CA MET A 91 -0.04 6.79 -28.43
C MET A 91 -0.10 8.09 -27.60
N MET A 92 -0.46 8.01 -26.31
CA MET A 92 -0.57 9.20 -25.44
C MET A 92 0.78 9.87 -25.15
N TRP A 93 1.87 9.11 -25.18
CA TRP A 93 3.20 9.62 -24.80
C TRP A 93 4.26 9.51 -25.90
N SER A 94 4.02 8.74 -26.96
CA SER A 94 5.00 8.56 -28.03
C SER A 94 5.14 9.82 -28.87
N LYS A 95 6.38 10.18 -29.21
CA LYS A 95 6.70 11.42 -29.96
C LYS A 95 5.95 11.54 -31.28
N GLN A 96 5.80 10.44 -31.99
CA GLN A 96 5.32 10.40 -33.37
C GLN A 96 3.84 10.78 -33.50
N PHE A 97 3.03 10.50 -32.47
CA PHE A 97 1.63 10.97 -32.44
C PHE A 97 1.49 12.42 -31.99
N LYS A 98 2.55 13.02 -31.43
CA LYS A 98 2.59 14.44 -31.09
C LYS A 98 3.12 15.29 -32.23
N SER A 99 4.14 14.82 -32.95
CA SER A 99 4.75 15.52 -34.09
C SER A 99 4.06 15.24 -35.41
N GLY A 100 3.36 14.11 -35.55
CA GLY A 100 2.74 13.69 -36.82
C GLY A 100 3.74 13.12 -37.83
N GLU A 101 5.02 13.05 -37.48
CA GLU A 101 6.10 12.59 -38.35
C GLU A 101 6.45 11.13 -38.05
N PHE A 102 6.20 10.26 -39.04
CA PHE A 102 6.69 8.89 -39.07
C PHE A 102 7.82 8.82 -40.10
N LYS A 103 8.96 8.23 -39.73
CA LYS A 103 9.96 7.88 -40.76
C LYS A 103 9.40 6.72 -41.55
N GLN A 104 9.16 6.97 -42.82
CA GLN A 104 8.90 5.94 -43.80
C GLN A 104 10.26 5.44 -44.29
N ASP A 105 10.52 4.14 -44.14
CA ASP A 105 11.69 3.52 -44.76
C ASP A 105 11.40 3.39 -46.26
N ASP A 106 12.26 3.95 -47.12
CA ASP A 106 12.17 3.92 -48.58
C ASP A 106 12.24 2.50 -49.16
#